data_AF-W1XRK5-F1
#
_entry.id   AF-W1XRK5-F1
#
_cell.length_a   1.000
_cell.length_b   1.000
_cell.length_c   1.000
_cell.angle_alpha   90.00
_cell.angle_beta   90.00
_cell.angle_gamma   90.00
#
_symmetry.space_group_name_H-M   'P 1'
#
loop_
_entity.id
_entity.type
_entity.pdbx_description
1 polymer ?
#
loop_
_entity_poly.entity_id
_entity_poly.type
_entity_poly.pdbx_seq_one_letter_code
_entity_poly.pdbx_strand_id
1 'polypeptide(L)' 'YPGANGLKTGFTNAAGECLIASATRKGHTMIVVMLNDDNRWEEAVQFLDYGFKLRGVI' A
#
# COMPACT_ATOMS: atom_id res chain seq x y z
N TYR A 1 0.80 -6.52 7.10
CA TYR A 1 -0.02 -5.34 7.43
C TYR A 1 -1.45 -5.77 7.77
N PRO A 2 -2.02 -5.46 8.95
CA PRO A 2 -3.35 -5.92 9.34
C PRO A 2 -4.46 -5.42 8.41
N GLY A 3 -5.37 -6.32 8.04
CA GLY A 3 -6.44 -6.05 7.08
C GLY A 3 -6.01 -6.10 5.61
N ALA A 4 -4.73 -6.36 5.31
CA ALA A 4 -4.27 -6.53 3.94
C ALA A 4 -5.01 -7.66 3.24
N ASN A 5 -5.50 -7.39 2.03
CA ASN A 5 -6.35 -8.31 1.26
C ASN A 5 -6.00 -8.34 -0.24
N GLY A 6 -4.92 -7.68 -0.65
CA GLY A 6 -4.42 -7.69 -2.02
C GLY A 6 -2.99 -7.18 -2.10
N LEU A 7 -2.21 -7.78 -3.00
CA LEU A 7 -0.80 -7.48 -3.19
C LEU A 7 -0.37 -7.86 -4.61
N LYS A 8 0.35 -6.99 -5.30
CA LYS A 8 1.13 -7.33 -6.50
C LYS A 8 2.41 -6.51 -6.57
N THR A 9 3.53 -7.20 -6.71
CA THR A 9 4.83 -6.58 -7.00
C THR A 9 5.07 -6.48 -8.50
N GLY A 10 5.97 -5.59 -8.93
CA GLY A 10 6.43 -5.51 -10.31
C GLY A 10 7.83 -4.93 -10.38
N PHE A 11 8.65 -5.44 -11.29
CA PHE A 11 9.99 -4.91 -11.51
C PHE A 11 10.38 -5.05 -12.98
N THR A 12 11.00 -4.00 -13.52
CA THR A 12 11.85 -4.04 -14.71
C THR A 12 12.96 -3.00 -14.54
N ASN A 13 14.06 -3.12 -15.30
CA ASN A 13 15.14 -2.13 -15.24
C ASN A 13 14.66 -0.69 -15.52
N ALA A 14 13.64 -0.51 -16.36
CA ALA A 14 13.11 0.80 -16.71
C ALA A 14 12.08 1.34 -15.71
N ALA A 15 11.29 0.46 -15.09
CA ALA A 15 10.22 0.84 -14.16
C ALA A 15 10.68 0.91 -12.71
N GLY A 16 11.85 0.36 -12.39
CA GLY A 16 12.27 0.12 -11.02
C GLY A 16 11.30 -0.78 -10.28
N GLU A 17 11.34 -0.66 -8.96
CA GLU A 17 10.55 -1.47 -8.05
C GLU A 17 9.14 -0.91 -7.83
N CYS A 18 8.12 -1.71 -8.10
CA CYS A 18 6.71 -1.33 -7.99
C CYS A 18 5.94 -2.24 -7.02
N LEU A 19 4.95 -1.66 -6.32
CA LEU A 19 4.06 -2.38 -5.42
C LEU A 19 2.65 -1.81 -5.48
N ILE A 20 1.66 -2.68 -5.70
CA ILE A 20 0.25 -2.35 -5.49
C ILE A 20 -0.22 -3.20 -4.30
N ALA A 21 -0.77 -2.56 -3.28
CA ALA A 21 -1.28 -3.25 -2.10
C ALA A 21 -2.65 -2.71 -1.71
N SER A 22 -3.48 -3.55 -1.12
CA SER A 22 -4.78 -3.15 -0.58
C SER A 22 -5.00 -3.69 0.82
N ALA A 23 -5.77 -2.95 1.61
CA ALA A 23 -6.20 -3.37 2.93
C ALA A 23 -7.64 -2.91 3.20
N THR A 24 -8.36 -3.66 4.04
CA THR A 24 -9.69 -3.31 4.53
C THR A 24 -9.70 -3.20 6.05
N ARG A 25 -10.20 -2.08 6.58
CA ARG A 25 -10.41 -1.85 8.02
C ARG A 25 -11.79 -1.24 8.25
N LYS A 26 -12.58 -1.82 9.18
CA LYS A 26 -13.94 -1.35 9.54
C LYS A 26 -14.80 -1.03 8.31
N GLY A 27 -14.84 -1.93 7.33
CA GLY A 27 -15.61 -1.77 6.08
C GLY A 27 -15.01 -0.82 5.03
N HIS A 28 -13.87 -0.19 5.29
CA HIS A 28 -13.20 0.70 4.34
C HIS A 28 -12.04 -0.01 3.66
N THR A 29 -12.07 -0.09 2.33
CA THR A 29 -10.95 -0.61 1.53
C THR A 29 -10.08 0.54 1.03
N MET A 30 -8.77 0.40 1.17
CA MET A 30 -7.77 1.32 0.61
C MET A 30 -6.81 0.57 -0.29
N ILE A 31 -6.33 1.26 -1.32
CA ILE A 31 -5.32 0.78 -2.25
C ILE A 31 -4.17 1.79 -2.24
N VAL A 32 -2.94 1.31 -2.17
CA VAL A 32 -1.72 2.10 -2.36
C VAL A 32 -0.98 1.56 -3.58
N VAL A 33 -0.43 2.47 -4.38
CA VAL A 33 0.33 2.18 -5.59
C VAL A 33 1.67 2.89 -5.49
N MET A 34 2.74 2.11 -5.36
CA MET A 34 4.13 2.55 -5.32
C MET A 34 4.77 2.25 -6.68
N LEU A 35 5.36 3.27 -7.30
CA LEU A 35 6.01 3.16 -8.61
C LEU A 35 7.46 3.65 -8.47
N ASN A 36 8.41 2.85 -8.95
CA ASN A 36 9.85 3.14 -8.87
C ASN A 36 10.29 3.55 -7.46
N ASP A 37 9.96 2.72 -6.48
CA ASP A 37 10.22 2.97 -5.07
C ASP A 37 10.94 1.79 -4.40
N ASP A 38 12.19 2.03 -4.02
CA ASP A 38 13.05 1.06 -3.35
C ASP A 38 12.56 0.75 -1.93
N ASN A 39 11.83 1.66 -1.28
CA ASN A 39 11.27 1.53 0.07
C ASN A 39 9.78 1.16 0.08
N ARG A 40 9.23 0.73 -1.06
CA ARG A 40 7.78 0.47 -1.28
C ARG A 40 7.10 -0.34 -0.19
N TRP A 41 7.81 -1.26 0.47
CA TRP A 41 7.24 -2.09 1.54
C TRP A 41 6.93 -1.28 2.81
N GLU A 42 7.85 -0.42 3.21
CA GLU A 42 7.71 0.42 4.41
C GLU A 42 6.81 1.61 4.14
N GLU A 43 6.97 2.26 2.98
CA GLU A 43 6.14 3.40 2.60
C GLU A 43 4.68 3.00 2.35
N ALA A 44 4.40 1.84 1.74
CA ALA A 44 3.03 1.35 1.59
C ALA A 44 2.30 1.21 2.92
N VAL A 45 2.99 0.76 3.98
CA VAL A 45 2.43 0.69 5.34
C VAL A 45 2.09 2.09 5.85
N GLN A 46 3.02 3.04 5.71
CA GLN A 46 2.82 4.43 6.16
C GLN A 46 1.65 5.10 5.43
N PHE A 47 1.54 4.93 4.11
CA PHE A 47 0.45 5.49 3.32
C PHE A 47 -0.91 4.86 3.65
N LEU A 48 -0.97 3.53 3.83
CA LEU A 48 -2.21 2.87 4.26
C LEU A 48 -2.63 3.33 5.67
N ASP A 49 -1.69 3.41 6.62
CA ASP A 49 -1.99 3.89 7.98
C ASP A 49 -2.41 5.36 7.99
N TYR A 50 -1.77 6.20 7.19
CA TYR A 50 -2.16 7.60 7.00
C TYR A 50 -3.59 7.70 6.46
N GLY A 51 -3.92 6.93 5.41
CA GLY A 51 -5.27 6.89 4.85
C GLY A 51 -6.32 6.47 5.87
N PHE A 52 -6.08 5.37 6.60
CA PHE A 52 -7.02 4.92 7.62
C PHE A 52 -7.15 5.89 8.79
N LYS A 53 -6.07 6.59 9.16
CA LYS A 53 -6.08 7.66 10.17
C LYS A 53 -6.99 8.81 9.76
N LEU A 54 -6.88 9.28 8.52
CA LEU A 54 -7.76 10.33 7.99
C LEU A 54 -9.24 9.92 7.93
N ARG A 55 -9.52 8.63 7.78
CA ARG A 55 -10.90 8.10 7.76
C ARG A 55 -11.42 7.70 9.14
N GLY A 56 -10.62 7.87 10.21
CA GLY A 56 -11.03 7.51 11.57
C GLY A 56 -11.21 6.00 11.79
N VAL A 57 -10.54 5.17 10.99
CA VAL A 57 -10.67 3.69 11.03
C VAL A 57 -9.37 2.96 11.38
N ILE A 58 -8.47 3.70 12.02
CA ILE A 58 -7.38 3.16 12.83
C ILE A 58 -7.88 2.60 14.17
#